data_AF-A0A2V5H2N9-F1
#
_entry.id   AF-A0A2V5H2N9-F1
#
_cell.length_a   1.000
_cell.length_b   1.000
_cell.length_c   1.000
_cell.angle_alpha   90.00
_cell.angle_beta   90.00
_cell.angle_gamma   90.00
#
_symmetry.space_group_name_H-M   'P 1'
#
loop_
_entity.id
_entity.type
_entity.pdbx_description
1 polymer ?
#
loop_
_entity_poly.entity_id
_entity_poly.type
_entity_poly.pdbx_seq_one_letter_code
_entity_poly.pdbx_strand_id
1 'polypeptide(L)'
;MSSCKFFPDSLLGWLHLLILTYAIIIILSHWRQRNSPDSHRPAPLPNPPDPTPPKQDEATPTKDLPIPRLSYNENTIVTLITEIYRTYQKLNYIAVDELIWPPAETGHAINERLGAALHLDPAVISLMKRLPYPRTSRLAETVPITPLSHALVYLEDAEIRGGRDPERYGHFDDLRADVLRPWEIALSGFADEGECLVLDVGENTIRVWEWDGLPPGDDENNFRAYHAHHAPTFLSNHLEKLRALEMIPCGHSGARGYWVLDSAEVASTHGSRERCRSSTAGLGWNAYWPDV
;
A
#
# COMPACT_ATOMS: atom_id res chain seq x y z
N MET A 1 1.14 -44.80 -18.71
CA MET A 1 0.89 -43.36 -18.46
C MET A 1 1.68 -42.58 -19.49
N SER A 2 1.02 -42.10 -20.55
CA SER A 2 1.66 -41.34 -21.63
C SER A 2 1.71 -39.86 -21.25
N SER A 3 2.91 -39.34 -21.07
CA SER A 3 3.17 -37.92 -20.82
C SER A 3 3.04 -37.15 -22.15
N CYS A 4 1.96 -36.39 -22.30
CA CYS A 4 1.79 -35.44 -23.39
C CYS A 4 2.73 -34.25 -23.17
N LYS A 5 3.86 -34.22 -23.87
CA LYS A 5 4.71 -33.03 -24.00
C LYS A 5 4.22 -32.21 -25.20
N PHE A 6 3.50 -31.13 -24.93
CA PHE A 6 3.10 -30.13 -25.92
C PHE A 6 4.21 -29.08 -26.12
N PHE A 7 5.41 -29.54 -26.47
CA PHE A 7 6.49 -28.63 -26.87
C PHE A 7 6.73 -28.76 -28.37
N PRO A 8 6.90 -27.66 -29.11
CA PRO A 8 7.26 -27.74 -30.51
C PRO A 8 8.69 -28.29 -30.64
N ASP A 9 8.80 -29.52 -31.15
CA ASP A 9 10.09 -30.17 -31.41
C ASP A 9 10.80 -29.60 -32.66
N SER A 10 10.15 -28.69 -33.39
CA SER A 10 10.67 -28.09 -34.61
C SER A 10 10.87 -26.58 -34.46
N LEU A 11 11.94 -26.08 -35.10
CA LEU A 11 12.26 -24.64 -35.16
C LEU A 11 11.11 -23.83 -35.76
N LEU A 12 10.35 -24.42 -36.70
CA LEU A 12 9.15 -23.84 -37.27
C LEU A 12 8.04 -23.66 -36.22
N GLY A 13 7.87 -24.59 -35.29
CA GLY A 13 6.89 -24.48 -34.21
C GLY A 13 7.25 -23.38 -33.20
N TRP A 14 8.53 -23.21 -32.89
CA TRP A 14 9.01 -22.08 -32.08
C TRP A 14 8.81 -20.73 -32.76
N LEU A 15 9.05 -20.66 -34.08
CA LEU A 15 8.80 -19.45 -34.88
C LEU A 15 7.32 -19.05 -34.84
N HIS A 16 6.41 -20.01 -34.98
CA HIS A 16 4.97 -19.75 -34.87
C HIS A 16 4.57 -19.24 -33.49
N LEU A 17 5.10 -19.82 -32.41
CA LEU A 17 4.84 -19.37 -31.05
C LEU A 17 5.28 -17.90 -30.87
N LEU A 18 6.48 -17.56 -31.36
CA LEU A 18 7.02 -16.20 -31.28
C LEU A 18 6.16 -15.19 -32.06
N ILE A 19 5.75 -15.53 -33.28
CA ILE A 19 4.85 -14.68 -34.09
C ILE A 19 3.52 -14.46 -33.36
N LEU A 20 2.97 -15.49 -32.73
CA LEU A 20 1.68 -15.42 -32.02
C LEU A 20 1.79 -14.56 -30.75
N THR A 21 2.87 -14.72 -29.97
CA THR A 21 3.14 -13.86 -28.81
C THR A 21 3.36 -12.40 -29.22
N TYR A 22 4.07 -12.16 -30.32
CA TYR A 22 4.31 -10.81 -30.83
C TYR A 22 3.02 -10.14 -31.32
N ALA A 23 2.14 -10.89 -32.00
CA ALA A 23 0.83 -10.40 -32.42
C ALA A 23 -0.05 -10.02 -31.21
N ILE A 24 -0.03 -10.81 -30.14
CA ILE A 24 -0.77 -10.49 -28.90
C ILE A 24 -0.25 -9.18 -28.29
N ILE A 25 1.07 -8.98 -28.23
CA ILE A 25 1.68 -7.75 -27.71
C ILE A 25 1.26 -6.53 -28.54
N ILE A 26 1.26 -6.64 -29.87
CA ILE A 26 0.81 -5.55 -30.76
C ILE A 26 -0.67 -5.22 -30.52
N ILE A 27 -1.53 -6.23 -30.40
CA ILE A 27 -2.97 -6.03 -30.14
C ILE A 27 -3.18 -5.34 -28.79
N LEU A 28 -2.48 -5.77 -27.74
CA LEU A 28 -2.56 -5.16 -26.41
C LEU A 28 -2.03 -3.71 -26.41
N SER A 29 -0.94 -3.45 -27.13
CA SER A 29 -0.38 -2.10 -27.29
C SER A 29 -1.36 -1.17 -28.02
N HIS A 30 -1.96 -1.62 -29.12
CA HIS A 30 -2.97 -0.86 -29.83
C HIS A 30 -4.24 -0.65 -29.00
N TRP A 31 -4.66 -1.63 -28.21
CA TRP A 31 -5.80 -1.48 -27.31
C TRP A 31 -5.52 -0.46 -26.20
N ARG A 32 -4.30 -0.45 -25.64
CA ARG A 32 -3.84 0.55 -24.68
C ARG A 32 -3.81 1.96 -25.28
N GLN A 33 -3.30 2.12 -26.50
CA GLN A 33 -3.27 3.41 -27.19
C GLN A 33 -4.67 3.91 -27.57
N ARG A 34 -5.58 3.01 -27.98
CA ARG A 34 -6.95 3.38 -28.37
C ARG A 34 -7.82 3.77 -27.18
N ASN A 35 -7.44 3.31 -25.98
CA ASN A 35 -8.07 3.65 -24.72
C ASN A 35 -7.36 4.79 -23.96
N SER A 36 -6.34 5.45 -24.55
CA SER A 36 -5.87 6.73 -24.03
C SER A 36 -6.99 7.76 -24.20
N PRO A 37 -7.55 8.32 -23.11
CA PRO A 37 -8.64 9.27 -23.19
C PRO A 37 -8.06 10.65 -23.51
N ASP A 38 -7.66 10.87 -24.76
CA ASP A 38 -7.43 12.21 -25.28
C ASP A 38 -8.61 12.64 -26.14
N SER A 39 -9.09 13.85 -25.83
CA SER A 39 -10.14 14.62 -26.53
C SER A 39 -11.59 14.25 -26.25
N HIS A 40 -12.12 14.80 -25.15
CA HIS A 40 -13.31 15.66 -25.23
C HIS A 40 -13.22 16.76 -24.18
N ARG A 41 -12.62 17.91 -24.55
CA ARG A 41 -12.76 19.17 -23.83
C ARG A 41 -14.10 19.79 -24.24
N PRO A 42 -15.10 19.91 -23.36
CA PRO A 42 -16.30 20.68 -23.65
C PRO A 42 -15.93 22.16 -23.80
N ALA A 43 -16.64 22.88 -24.66
CA ALA A 43 -16.49 24.32 -24.83
C ALA A 43 -16.65 25.06 -23.48
N PRO A 44 -15.92 26.18 -23.25
CA PRO A 44 -16.11 26.99 -22.05
C PRO A 44 -17.53 27.53 -22.00
N LEU A 45 -18.24 27.26 -20.90
CA LEU A 45 -19.50 27.94 -20.60
C LEU A 45 -19.23 29.44 -20.32
N PRO A 46 -20.15 30.35 -20.67
CA PRO A 46 -20.04 31.76 -20.28
C PRO A 46 -20.13 31.89 -18.75
N ASN A 47 -19.18 32.63 -18.17
CA ASN A 47 -19.13 32.86 -16.73
C ASN A 47 -20.40 33.61 -16.24
N PRO A 48 -21.04 33.17 -15.14
CA PRO A 48 -22.04 33.98 -14.46
C PRO A 48 -21.39 35.21 -13.79
N PRO A 49 -22.17 36.28 -13.54
CA PRO A 49 -21.65 37.51 -12.93
C PRO A 49 -21.13 37.26 -11.51
N ASP A 50 -19.99 37.88 -11.20
CA ASP A 50 -19.26 37.73 -9.94
C ASP A 50 -20.15 37.99 -8.71
N PRO A 51 -20.21 37.08 -7.73
CA PRO A 51 -20.77 37.39 -6.44
C PRO A 51 -19.84 38.37 -5.72
N THR A 52 -20.45 39.41 -5.15
CA THR A 52 -19.79 40.44 -4.34
C THR A 52 -18.94 39.79 -3.25
N PRO A 53 -17.65 40.15 -3.07
CA PRO A 53 -16.80 39.50 -2.10
C PRO A 53 -17.34 39.75 -0.68
N PRO A 54 -17.53 38.71 0.15
CA PRO A 54 -17.81 38.91 1.56
C PRO A 54 -16.57 39.50 2.21
N LYS A 55 -16.80 40.49 3.09
CA LYS A 55 -15.81 41.08 3.99
C LYS A 55 -14.99 39.94 4.64
N GLN A 56 -13.70 39.89 4.33
CA GLN A 56 -12.74 39.13 5.11
C GLN A 56 -12.68 39.77 6.49
N ASP A 57 -13.36 39.16 7.45
CA ASP A 57 -12.98 39.33 8.84
C ASP A 57 -11.58 38.70 8.98
N GLU A 58 -10.65 39.54 9.38
CA GLU A 58 -9.23 39.28 9.59
C GLU A 58 -9.07 38.19 10.65
N ALA A 59 -9.09 36.93 10.22
CA ALA A 59 -8.80 35.80 11.09
C ALA A 59 -7.35 35.93 11.54
N THR A 60 -7.20 36.23 12.84
CA THR A 60 -5.93 36.31 13.55
C THR A 60 -5.10 35.05 13.24
N PRO A 61 -3.79 35.17 12.93
CA PRO A 61 -2.95 34.01 12.69
C PRO A 61 -2.96 33.15 13.95
N THR A 62 -3.58 31.98 13.85
CA THR A 62 -3.54 30.99 14.90
C THR A 62 -2.09 30.55 14.95
N LYS A 63 -1.32 31.05 15.93
CA LYS A 63 0.01 30.53 16.21
C LYS A 63 -0.16 29.02 16.38
N ASP A 64 0.41 28.24 15.46
CA ASP A 64 0.53 26.80 15.58
C ASP A 64 1.10 26.49 16.96
N LEU A 65 0.24 26.09 17.88
CA LEU A 65 0.68 25.63 19.18
C LEU A 65 1.48 24.36 18.92
N PRO A 66 2.73 24.26 19.38
CA PRO A 66 3.53 23.07 19.17
C PRO A 66 2.79 21.90 19.83
N ILE A 67 2.25 21.02 18.99
CA ILE A 67 1.62 19.78 19.42
C ILE A 67 2.67 19.05 20.28
N PRO A 68 2.37 18.70 21.54
CA PRO A 68 3.29 17.96 22.38
C PRO A 68 3.71 16.68 21.66
N ARG A 69 4.97 16.62 21.24
CA ARG A 69 5.52 15.46 20.54
C ARG A 69 5.72 14.35 21.56
N LEU A 70 4.79 13.40 21.58
CA LEU A 70 4.89 12.22 22.43
C LEU A 70 6.06 11.38 21.95
N SER A 71 6.95 11.01 22.87
CA SER A 71 8.13 10.21 22.54
C SER A 71 7.74 8.86 21.97
N TYR A 72 8.50 8.39 20.99
CA TYR A 72 8.33 7.07 20.41
C TYR A 72 8.34 5.97 21.47
N ASN A 73 7.36 5.06 21.37
CA ASN A 73 7.27 3.87 22.17
C ASN A 73 7.07 2.66 21.25
N GLU A 74 8.16 1.93 21.01
CA GLU A 74 8.19 0.74 20.16
C GLU A 74 7.15 -0.30 20.58
N ASN A 75 6.95 -0.52 21.89
CA ASN A 75 5.98 -1.50 22.38
C ASN A 75 4.56 -1.14 21.93
N THR A 76 4.21 0.15 21.92
CA THR A 76 2.91 0.62 21.46
C THR A 76 2.71 0.32 19.97
N ILE A 77 3.71 0.64 19.14
CA ILE A 77 3.65 0.40 17.69
C ILE A 77 3.56 -1.10 17.38
N VAL A 78 4.43 -1.91 17.99
CA VAL A 78 4.42 -3.38 17.85
C VAL A 78 3.09 -3.97 18.28
N THR A 79 2.54 -3.52 19.41
CA THR A 79 1.24 -4.01 19.91
C THR A 79 0.11 -3.69 18.93
N LEU A 80 0.04 -2.46 18.42
CA LEU A 80 -1.01 -2.05 17.50
C LEU A 80 -0.94 -2.83 16.18
N ILE A 81 0.25 -2.96 15.59
CA ILE A 81 0.43 -3.73 14.35
C ILE A 81 0.12 -5.22 14.59
N THR A 82 0.54 -5.77 15.72
CA THR A 82 0.20 -7.15 16.12
C THR A 82 -1.31 -7.35 16.20
N GLU A 83 -2.03 -6.41 16.80
CA GLU A 83 -3.48 -6.49 16.93
C GLU A 83 -4.22 -6.30 15.59
N ILE A 84 -3.66 -5.53 14.65
CA ILE A 84 -4.16 -5.45 13.26
C ILE A 84 -4.09 -6.84 12.61
N TYR A 85 -2.92 -7.49 12.61
CA TYR A 85 -2.78 -8.83 12.02
C TYR A 85 -3.61 -9.90 12.73
N ARG A 86 -3.75 -9.83 14.05
CA ARG A 86 -4.67 -10.72 14.79
C ARG A 86 -6.12 -10.48 14.40
N THR A 87 -6.50 -9.23 14.12
CA THR A 87 -7.84 -8.91 13.63
C THR A 87 -8.05 -9.49 12.24
N TYR A 88 -7.05 -9.44 11.34
CA TYR A 88 -7.11 -10.15 10.06
C TYR A 88 -7.32 -11.65 10.20
N GLN A 89 -6.67 -12.31 11.15
CA GLN A 89 -6.91 -13.73 11.43
C GLN A 89 -8.33 -13.99 11.94
N LYS A 90 -8.85 -13.14 12.84
CA LYS A 90 -10.23 -13.25 13.36
C LYS A 90 -11.29 -13.06 12.27
N LEU A 91 -11.00 -12.21 11.29
CA LEU A 91 -11.85 -11.98 10.11
C LEU A 91 -11.66 -13.04 9.02
N ASN A 92 -10.86 -14.09 9.27
CA ASN A 92 -10.50 -15.13 8.32
C ASN A 92 -9.92 -14.57 7.00
N TYR A 93 -9.24 -13.42 7.10
CA TYR A 93 -8.62 -12.75 5.95
C TYR A 93 -7.23 -13.32 5.64
N ILE A 94 -6.49 -13.68 6.70
CA ILE A 94 -5.17 -14.31 6.63
C ILE A 94 -5.21 -15.56 7.51
N ALA A 95 -4.71 -16.67 6.99
CA ALA A 95 -4.67 -17.92 7.74
C ALA A 95 -3.63 -17.87 8.88
N VAL A 96 -3.78 -18.75 9.87
CA VAL A 96 -2.86 -18.78 11.03
C VAL A 96 -1.44 -19.13 10.61
N ASP A 97 -1.29 -20.03 9.63
CA ASP A 97 -0.01 -20.46 9.09
C ASP A 97 0.61 -19.47 8.10
N GLU A 98 -0.13 -18.47 7.64
CA GLU A 98 0.34 -17.45 6.70
C GLU A 98 1.17 -16.33 7.35
N LEU A 99 1.21 -16.25 8.68
CA LEU A 99 1.98 -15.25 9.44
C LEU A 99 3.12 -15.89 10.24
N ILE A 100 4.19 -15.11 10.41
CA ILE A 100 5.29 -15.40 11.32
C ILE A 100 5.28 -14.33 12.41
N TRP A 101 5.14 -14.78 13.65
CA TRP A 101 5.22 -13.91 14.83
C TRP A 101 6.66 -13.82 15.33
N PRO A 102 7.10 -12.66 15.86
CA PRO A 102 8.43 -12.51 16.43
C PRO A 102 8.58 -13.37 17.69
N PRO A 103 9.72 -14.05 17.87
CA PRO A 103 10.10 -14.63 19.16
C PRO A 103 10.05 -13.58 20.27
N ALA A 104 9.40 -13.91 21.39
CA ALA A 104 9.08 -12.93 22.45
C ALA A 104 10.32 -12.27 23.08
N GLU A 105 11.43 -13.00 23.19
CA GLU A 105 12.64 -12.51 23.88
C GLU A 105 13.65 -11.85 22.93
N THR A 106 13.80 -12.37 21.71
CA THR A 106 14.90 -11.98 20.80
C THR A 106 14.42 -11.21 19.57
N GLY A 107 13.12 -11.25 19.27
CA GLY A 107 12.60 -10.88 17.96
C GLY A 107 13.11 -11.81 16.84
N HIS A 108 12.81 -11.44 15.61
CA HIS A 108 13.28 -12.11 14.40
C HIS A 108 14.79 -11.96 14.22
N ALA A 109 15.39 -12.97 13.59
CA ALA A 109 16.74 -12.85 13.05
C ALA A 109 16.68 -12.10 11.72
N ILE A 110 17.19 -10.88 11.68
CA ILE A 110 17.31 -10.06 10.46
C ILE A 110 18.78 -9.81 10.14
N ASN A 111 19.09 -9.38 8.92
CA ASN A 111 20.46 -9.03 8.52
C ASN A 111 20.89 -7.67 9.10
N GLU A 112 21.24 -7.65 10.38
CA GLU A 112 21.66 -6.44 11.10
C GLU A 112 22.91 -5.79 10.47
N ARG A 113 23.80 -6.59 9.87
CA ARG A 113 24.97 -6.09 9.14
C ARG A 113 24.57 -5.28 7.91
N LEU A 114 23.57 -5.74 7.16
CA LEU A 114 22.99 -4.99 6.04
C LEU A 114 22.32 -3.71 6.56
N GLY A 115 21.55 -3.81 7.65
CA GLY A 115 20.95 -2.64 8.29
C GLY A 115 21.99 -1.57 8.66
N ALA A 116 23.12 -1.99 9.27
CA ALA A 116 24.23 -1.09 9.57
C ALA A 116 24.90 -0.51 8.32
N ALA A 117 25.05 -1.29 7.26
CA ALA A 117 25.61 -0.84 5.98
C ALA A 117 24.71 0.19 5.26
N LEU A 118 23.39 0.11 5.48
CA LEU A 118 22.40 1.08 5.02
C LEU A 118 22.20 2.24 5.99
N HIS A 119 23.02 2.33 7.05
CA HIS A 119 22.95 3.35 8.08
C HIS A 119 21.57 3.42 8.77
N LEU A 120 20.90 2.29 8.96
CA LEU A 120 19.64 2.25 9.71
C LEU A 120 19.88 2.57 11.18
N ASP A 121 18.97 3.36 11.75
CA ASP A 121 18.96 3.65 13.17
C ASP A 121 18.73 2.35 13.98
N PRO A 122 19.42 2.14 15.12
CA PRO A 122 19.19 0.97 15.97
C PRO A 122 17.73 0.76 16.38
N ALA A 123 16.94 1.84 16.55
CA ALA A 123 15.53 1.76 16.85
C ALA A 123 14.70 1.20 15.68
N VAL A 124 15.08 1.50 14.44
CA VAL A 124 14.47 0.93 13.23
C VAL A 124 14.81 -0.56 13.12
N ILE A 125 16.07 -0.94 13.34
CA ILE A 125 16.51 -2.35 13.35
C ILE A 125 15.77 -3.12 14.45
N SER A 126 15.64 -2.55 15.65
CA SER A 126 14.87 -3.14 16.74
C SER A 126 13.41 -3.37 16.33
N LEU A 127 12.77 -2.36 15.74
CA LEU A 127 11.38 -2.47 15.31
C LEU A 127 11.22 -3.57 14.25
N MET A 128 12.09 -3.62 13.24
CA MET A 128 12.08 -4.67 12.21
C MET A 128 12.13 -6.08 12.82
N LYS A 129 12.83 -6.29 13.92
CA LYS A 129 12.87 -7.59 14.61
C LYS A 129 11.57 -7.94 15.33
N ARG A 130 10.75 -6.95 15.66
CA ARG A 130 9.59 -7.11 16.54
C ARG A 130 8.24 -6.99 15.82
N LEU A 131 8.22 -6.67 14.54
CA LEU A 131 7.00 -6.68 13.73
C LEU A 131 6.62 -8.12 13.34
N PRO A 132 5.31 -8.44 13.27
CA PRO A 132 4.85 -9.64 12.60
C PRO A 132 4.97 -9.51 11.07
N TYR A 133 5.21 -10.62 10.38
CA TYR A 133 5.36 -10.64 8.92
C TYR A 133 4.52 -11.74 8.26
N PRO A 134 4.00 -11.49 7.04
CA PRO A 134 3.62 -12.57 6.13
C PRO A 134 4.78 -13.57 5.95
N ARG A 135 4.46 -14.86 5.80
CA ARG A 135 5.47 -15.92 5.75
C ARG A 135 6.43 -15.81 4.58
N THR A 136 6.00 -15.21 3.47
CA THR A 136 6.81 -15.04 2.26
C THR A 136 6.56 -13.66 1.67
N SER A 137 7.56 -13.08 0.99
CA SER A 137 7.38 -11.84 0.23
C SER A 137 6.24 -11.93 -0.79
N ARG A 138 6.09 -13.07 -1.47
CA ARG A 138 4.98 -13.29 -2.41
C ARG A 138 3.60 -13.19 -1.75
N LEU A 139 3.48 -13.66 -0.52
CA LEU A 139 2.23 -13.48 0.23
C LEU A 139 2.05 -12.01 0.64
N ALA A 140 3.14 -11.36 1.04
CA ALA A 140 3.15 -9.96 1.47
C ALA A 140 2.68 -8.99 0.37
N GLU A 141 2.99 -9.27 -0.90
CA GLU A 141 2.45 -8.59 -2.09
C GLU A 141 0.91 -8.55 -2.11
N THR A 142 0.27 -9.52 -1.48
CA THR A 142 -1.19 -9.61 -1.39
C THR A 142 -1.72 -9.23 -0.01
N VAL A 143 -0.89 -8.87 0.96
CA VAL A 143 -1.37 -8.52 2.31
C VAL A 143 -1.25 -7.02 2.50
N PRO A 144 -2.32 -6.24 2.25
CA PRO A 144 -2.27 -4.81 2.48
C PRO A 144 -2.31 -4.49 3.97
N ILE A 145 -1.65 -3.39 4.36
CA ILE A 145 -1.89 -2.70 5.64
C ILE A 145 -2.79 -1.49 5.40
N THR A 146 -2.67 -0.84 4.25
CA THR A 146 -3.54 0.23 3.76
C THR A 146 -4.13 -0.14 2.41
N PRO A 147 -5.24 0.50 1.99
CA PRO A 147 -5.82 0.25 0.68
C PRO A 147 -4.77 0.30 -0.44
N LEU A 148 -4.82 -0.70 -1.32
CA LEU A 148 -3.91 -0.84 -2.46
C LEU A 148 -2.41 -0.83 -2.07
N SER A 149 -2.06 -1.21 -0.84
CA SER A 149 -0.67 -1.40 -0.42
C SER A 149 -0.27 -2.87 -0.43
N HIS A 150 1.03 -3.15 -0.27
CA HIS A 150 1.53 -4.46 0.14
C HIS A 150 2.30 -4.37 1.46
N ALA A 151 2.41 -5.48 2.19
CA ALA A 151 3.23 -5.56 3.39
C ALA A 151 4.70 -5.79 3.00
N LEU A 152 5.64 -5.28 3.81
CA LEU A 152 7.07 -5.52 3.63
C LEU A 152 7.55 -6.62 4.59
N VAL A 153 8.49 -7.45 4.15
CA VAL A 153 9.02 -8.58 4.94
C VAL A 153 10.51 -8.40 5.21
N TYR A 154 10.85 -7.63 6.25
CA TYR A 154 12.26 -7.31 6.59
C TYR A 154 13.09 -8.49 7.13
N LEU A 155 12.61 -9.72 6.96
CA LEU A 155 13.40 -10.94 7.12
C LEU A 155 14.29 -11.19 5.91
N GLU A 156 13.97 -10.57 4.76
CA GLU A 156 14.67 -10.77 3.50
C GLU A 156 15.53 -9.56 3.13
N ASP A 157 16.73 -9.84 2.63
CA ASP A 157 17.73 -8.86 2.21
C ASP A 157 17.20 -7.91 1.11
N ALA A 158 16.36 -8.42 0.21
CA ALA A 158 15.74 -7.64 -0.86
C ALA A 158 14.73 -6.63 -0.29
N GLU A 159 13.93 -7.06 0.68
CA GLU A 159 12.91 -6.24 1.36
C GLU A 159 13.55 -5.15 2.22
N ILE A 160 14.67 -5.45 2.91
CA ILE A 160 15.44 -4.45 3.66
C ILE A 160 15.95 -3.34 2.74
N ARG A 161 16.42 -3.67 1.53
CA ARG A 161 16.89 -2.68 0.54
C ARG A 161 15.72 -1.94 -0.10
N GLY A 162 14.73 -2.68 -0.59
CA GLY A 162 13.58 -2.11 -1.29
C GLY A 162 12.73 -1.22 -0.40
N GLY A 163 12.57 -1.56 0.88
CA GLY A 163 11.87 -0.71 1.85
C GLY A 163 12.55 0.63 2.15
N ARG A 164 13.76 0.90 1.61
CA ARG A 164 14.42 2.22 1.66
C ARG A 164 13.95 3.16 0.56
N ASP A 165 13.46 2.62 -0.54
CA ASP A 165 12.93 3.37 -1.68
C ASP A 165 11.62 2.71 -2.13
N PRO A 166 10.52 2.91 -1.38
CA PRO A 166 9.25 2.26 -1.67
C PRO A 166 8.74 2.54 -3.09
N GLU A 167 9.00 3.74 -3.63
CA GLU A 167 8.60 4.15 -4.98
C GLU A 167 9.25 3.30 -6.08
N ARG A 168 10.50 2.85 -5.85
CA ARG A 168 11.26 2.03 -6.80
C ARG A 168 11.36 0.57 -6.38
N TYR A 169 10.50 0.14 -5.47
CA TYR A 169 10.46 -1.24 -5.01
C TYR A 169 10.35 -2.22 -6.21
N GLY A 170 11.22 -3.24 -6.25
CA GLY A 170 11.30 -4.20 -7.36
C GLY A 170 12.22 -3.79 -8.53
N HIS A 171 12.71 -2.53 -8.57
CA HIS A 171 13.69 -2.05 -9.56
C HIS A 171 15.10 -2.02 -8.97
N PHE A 172 15.71 -3.20 -8.81
CA PHE A 172 16.98 -3.39 -8.07
C PHE A 172 18.15 -2.51 -8.54
N ASP A 173 18.23 -2.19 -9.83
CA ASP A 173 19.34 -1.43 -10.40
C ASP A 173 19.25 0.09 -10.13
N ASP A 174 18.10 0.56 -9.63
CA ASP A 174 17.76 1.99 -9.57
C ASP A 174 17.34 2.48 -8.16
N LEU A 175 17.56 1.66 -7.12
CA LEU A 175 17.22 2.02 -5.75
C LEU A 175 18.06 3.19 -5.23
N ARG A 176 17.38 4.22 -4.74
CA ARG A 176 18.02 5.37 -4.11
C ARG A 176 18.18 5.12 -2.61
N ALA A 177 19.41 5.19 -2.11
CA ALA A 177 19.71 4.87 -0.72
C ALA A 177 19.23 5.94 0.29
N ASP A 178 18.89 7.13 -0.17
CA ASP A 178 18.68 8.34 0.64
C ASP A 178 17.22 8.84 0.68
N VAL A 179 16.28 8.09 0.09
CA VAL A 179 14.84 8.47 0.08
C VAL A 179 14.31 8.51 1.50
N LEU A 180 14.39 7.40 2.23
CA LEU A 180 14.08 7.35 3.65
C LEU A 180 15.34 7.67 4.49
N ARG A 181 15.17 8.46 5.54
CA ARG A 181 16.20 8.76 6.55
C ARG A 181 16.50 7.52 7.41
N PRO A 182 17.68 7.44 8.07
CA PRO A 182 18.04 6.35 8.97
C PRO A 182 16.97 5.89 9.97
N TRP A 183 16.19 6.84 10.49
CA TRP A 183 15.14 6.62 11.50
C TRP A 183 13.72 6.52 10.91
N GLU A 184 13.57 6.53 9.60
CA GLU A 184 12.31 6.31 8.90
C GLU A 184 12.26 4.88 8.36
N ILE A 185 11.08 4.25 8.40
CA ILE A 185 10.83 2.88 7.93
C ILE A 185 9.49 2.80 7.22
N ALA A 186 9.45 2.14 6.06
CA ALA A 186 8.19 1.82 5.40
C ALA A 186 7.50 0.66 6.14
N LEU A 187 6.24 0.84 6.53
CA LEU A 187 5.40 -0.23 7.08
C LEU A 187 4.66 -0.98 5.97
N SER A 188 4.40 -0.31 4.85
CA SER A 188 3.85 -0.87 3.62
C SER A 188 4.56 -0.29 2.40
N GLY A 189 4.51 -1.00 1.28
CA GLY A 189 4.93 -0.49 -0.02
C GLY A 189 3.75 -0.25 -0.96
N PHE A 190 4.03 0.44 -2.06
CA PHE A 190 3.04 0.69 -3.12
C PHE A 190 2.69 -0.61 -3.85
N ALA A 191 1.40 -0.92 -4.01
CA ALA A 191 0.98 -1.78 -5.12
C ALA A 191 0.73 -0.94 -6.38
N ASP A 192 0.03 -1.49 -7.37
CA ASP A 192 -0.22 -0.90 -8.71
C ASP A 192 -0.93 0.47 -8.74
N GLU A 193 -1.27 1.10 -7.59
CA GLU A 193 -1.87 2.45 -7.42
C GLU A 193 -2.07 2.75 -5.91
N GLY A 194 -1.06 2.44 -5.08
CA GLY A 194 -1.19 2.28 -3.64
C GLY A 194 -0.92 3.47 -2.74
N GLU A 195 -1.11 3.24 -1.44
CA GLU A 195 -0.55 4.06 -0.36
C GLU A 195 0.64 3.33 0.30
N CYS A 196 1.75 4.04 0.45
CA CYS A 196 2.90 3.61 1.26
C CYS A 196 2.86 4.29 2.63
N LEU A 197 2.82 3.51 3.70
CA LEU A 197 2.94 4.03 5.05
C LEU A 197 4.41 4.16 5.44
N VAL A 198 4.86 5.37 5.78
CA VAL A 198 6.20 5.61 6.30
C VAL A 198 6.12 6.06 7.75
N LEU A 199 6.73 5.28 8.65
CA LEU A 199 6.88 5.61 10.06
C LEU A 199 8.22 6.33 10.28
N ASP A 200 8.16 7.54 10.84
CA ASP A 200 9.31 8.24 11.42
C ASP A 200 9.39 7.88 12.91
N VAL A 201 10.40 7.08 13.27
CA VAL A 201 10.64 6.63 14.65
C VAL A 201 11.16 7.78 15.52
N GLY A 202 11.89 8.75 14.94
CA GLY A 202 12.41 9.91 15.68
C GLY A 202 11.31 10.87 16.12
N GLU A 203 10.29 11.04 15.28
CA GLU A 203 9.16 11.96 15.53
C GLU A 203 7.90 11.25 16.03
N ASN A 204 7.88 9.91 16.04
CA ASN A 204 6.71 9.10 16.39
C ASN A 204 5.48 9.44 15.52
N THR A 205 5.71 9.57 14.21
CA THR A 205 4.67 9.94 13.23
C THR A 205 4.62 8.99 12.05
N ILE A 206 3.44 8.83 11.45
CA ILE A 206 3.23 8.14 10.18
C ILE A 206 2.85 9.16 9.12
N ARG A 207 3.42 9.00 7.93
CA ARG A 207 2.96 9.68 6.70
C ARG A 207 2.36 8.64 5.78
N VAL A 208 1.26 9.02 5.14
CA VAL A 208 0.67 8.28 4.04
C VAL A 208 1.24 8.89 2.77
N TRP A 209 2.09 8.14 2.08
CA TRP A 209 2.65 8.54 0.79
C TRP A 209 1.77 7.92 -0.30
N GLU A 210 1.07 8.76 -1.03
CA GLU A 210 0.16 8.37 -2.11
C GLU A 210 0.93 8.22 -3.43
N TRP A 211 0.57 7.23 -4.24
CA TRP A 211 1.24 6.94 -5.52
C TRP A 211 1.11 8.08 -6.54
N ASP A 212 -0.09 8.63 -6.70
CA ASP A 212 -0.43 9.72 -7.61
C ASP A 212 -0.64 11.06 -6.89
N GLY A 213 -0.45 11.08 -5.57
CA GLY A 213 -0.59 12.28 -4.77
C GLY A 213 0.53 13.27 -5.08
N LEU A 214 0.15 14.51 -5.37
CA LEU A 214 1.10 15.61 -5.40
C LEU A 214 1.33 16.06 -3.95
N PRO A 215 2.56 15.92 -3.40
CA PRO A 215 2.85 16.51 -2.11
C PRO A 215 2.53 18.02 -2.13
N PRO A 216 2.10 18.61 -1.00
CA PRO A 216 1.92 20.05 -0.95
C PRO A 216 3.27 20.78 -1.16
N GLY A 217 3.42 21.44 -2.30
CA GLY A 217 4.63 22.16 -2.70
C GLY A 217 5.06 21.88 -4.14
N ASP A 218 6.20 22.44 -4.55
CA ASP A 218 6.72 22.32 -5.92
C ASP A 218 7.64 21.10 -6.14
N ASP A 219 7.95 20.34 -5.08
CA ASP A 219 8.83 19.16 -5.15
C ASP A 219 8.01 17.87 -5.09
N GLU A 220 7.67 17.34 -6.27
CA GLU A 220 6.88 16.12 -6.46
C GLU A 220 7.48 14.89 -5.75
N ASN A 221 8.79 14.89 -5.45
CA ASN A 221 9.46 13.75 -4.81
C ASN A 221 9.59 13.89 -3.28
N ASN A 222 9.07 14.97 -2.69
CA ASN A 222 9.19 15.22 -1.26
C ASN A 222 8.00 14.64 -0.48
N PHE A 223 8.02 13.31 -0.26
CA PHE A 223 6.96 12.66 0.54
C PHE A 223 6.86 13.24 1.98
N ARG A 224 7.89 13.91 2.49
CA ARG A 224 7.84 14.53 3.83
C ARG A 224 6.95 15.76 3.90
N ALA A 225 6.53 16.29 2.75
CA ALA A 225 5.53 17.34 2.67
C ALA A 225 4.11 16.82 2.99
N TYR A 226 3.85 15.52 2.86
CA TYR A 226 2.58 14.92 3.30
C TYR A 226 2.35 15.10 4.79
N HIS A 227 1.08 15.14 5.19
CA HIS A 227 0.70 15.36 6.58
C HIS A 227 1.26 14.27 7.50
N ALA A 228 1.81 14.67 8.65
CA ALA A 228 2.28 13.74 9.68
C ALA A 228 1.15 13.44 10.66
N HIS A 229 0.82 12.16 10.82
CA HIS A 229 -0.10 11.71 11.85
C HIS A 229 0.68 11.16 13.04
N HIS A 230 0.24 11.41 14.27
CA HIS A 230 0.80 10.72 15.43
C HIS A 230 0.61 9.19 15.28
N ALA A 231 1.71 8.44 15.27
CA ALA A 231 1.73 7.05 14.81
C ALA A 231 0.79 6.11 15.61
N PRO A 232 0.78 6.13 16.96
CA PRO A 232 -0.17 5.35 17.74
C PRO A 232 -1.63 5.70 17.45
N THR A 233 -1.95 6.97 17.27
CA THR A 233 -3.33 7.41 16.97
C THR A 233 -3.76 6.93 15.60
N PHE A 234 -2.89 7.04 14.60
CA PHE A 234 -3.16 6.56 13.24
C PHE A 234 -3.44 5.05 13.23
N LEU A 235 -2.55 4.24 13.81
CA LEU A 235 -2.69 2.79 13.85
C LEU A 235 -3.88 2.34 14.71
N SER A 236 -4.16 3.03 15.82
CA SER A 236 -5.34 2.74 16.65
C SER A 236 -6.62 3.03 15.89
N ASN A 237 -6.71 4.15 15.16
CA ASN A 237 -7.88 4.46 14.35
C ASN A 237 -8.10 3.41 13.25
N HIS A 238 -7.02 2.96 12.60
CA HIS A 238 -7.10 1.89 11.61
C HIS A 238 -7.61 0.58 12.24
N LEU A 239 -7.08 0.17 13.39
CA LEU A 239 -7.52 -1.01 14.12
C LEU A 239 -9.00 -0.93 14.54
N GLU A 240 -9.45 0.23 15.01
CA GLU A 240 -10.86 0.43 15.38
C GLU A 240 -11.78 0.34 14.16
N LYS A 241 -11.39 0.88 12.99
CA LYS A 241 -12.14 0.70 11.74
C LYS A 241 -12.29 -0.78 11.35
N LEU A 242 -11.24 -1.58 11.51
CA LEU A 242 -11.29 -3.03 11.27
C LEU A 242 -12.24 -3.73 12.25
N ARG A 243 -12.18 -3.37 13.54
CA ARG A 243 -13.04 -3.96 14.59
C ARG A 243 -14.51 -3.58 14.44
N ALA A 244 -14.78 -2.35 14.02
CA ALA A 244 -16.11 -1.85 13.71
C ALA A 244 -16.63 -2.34 12.36
N LEU A 245 -15.82 -3.08 11.58
CA LEU A 245 -16.11 -3.52 10.22
C LEU A 245 -16.41 -2.36 9.25
N GLU A 246 -16.00 -1.13 9.57
CA GLU A 246 -16.05 0.01 8.65
C GLU A 246 -15.08 -0.17 7.47
N MET A 247 -14.00 -0.91 7.73
CA MET A 247 -13.03 -1.40 6.77
C MET A 247 -13.02 -2.93 6.83
N ILE A 248 -13.44 -3.60 5.76
CA ILE A 248 -13.51 -5.06 5.70
C ILE A 248 -12.43 -5.57 4.75
N PRO A 249 -11.37 -6.22 5.26
CA PRO A 249 -10.38 -6.83 4.39
C PRO A 249 -11.02 -8.00 3.64
N CYS A 250 -10.84 -8.04 2.32
CA CYS A 250 -11.47 -9.02 1.45
C CYS A 250 -10.50 -9.59 0.42
N GLY A 251 -10.69 -10.85 0.05
CA GLY A 251 -9.94 -11.50 -1.02
C GLY A 251 -10.87 -11.95 -2.14
N HIS A 252 -10.49 -11.72 -3.40
CA HIS A 252 -11.14 -12.32 -4.56
C HIS A 252 -10.11 -12.79 -5.58
N SER A 253 -10.21 -14.05 -6.01
CA SER A 253 -9.39 -14.64 -7.09
C SER A 253 -7.88 -14.47 -6.91
N GLY A 254 -7.38 -14.61 -5.67
CA GLY A 254 -5.97 -14.46 -5.33
C GLY A 254 -5.50 -13.01 -5.12
N ALA A 255 -6.35 -12.02 -5.38
CA ALA A 255 -6.14 -10.64 -4.97
C ALA A 255 -6.77 -10.39 -3.60
N ARG A 256 -6.19 -9.48 -2.83
CA ARG A 256 -6.59 -9.12 -1.46
C ARG A 256 -6.63 -7.58 -1.39
N GLY A 257 -7.64 -7.03 -0.71
CA GLY A 257 -7.90 -5.59 -0.62
C GLY A 257 -8.87 -5.27 0.51
N TYR A 258 -9.55 -4.12 0.45
CA TYR A 258 -10.58 -3.72 1.42
C TYR A 258 -11.88 -3.29 0.74
N TRP A 259 -12.99 -3.53 1.42
CA TRP A 259 -14.23 -2.78 1.24
C TRP A 259 -14.33 -1.69 2.31
N VAL A 260 -14.66 -0.47 1.91
CA VAL A 260 -14.90 0.67 2.81
C VAL A 260 -16.36 1.08 2.67
N LEU A 261 -17.13 0.96 3.77
CA LEU A 261 -18.59 1.12 3.75
C LEU A 261 -19.07 2.56 3.49
N ASP A 262 -18.21 3.57 3.65
CA ASP A 262 -18.61 5.00 3.66
C ASP A 262 -18.31 5.76 2.36
N SER A 263 -18.16 5.08 1.23
CA SER A 263 -17.94 5.79 -0.05
C SER A 263 -19.25 6.24 -0.70
N ALA A 264 -19.92 7.20 -0.05
CA ALA A 264 -20.83 8.14 -0.69
C ALA A 264 -20.09 9.28 -1.43
N GLU A 265 -18.76 9.22 -1.53
CA GLU A 265 -17.99 10.16 -2.35
C GLU A 265 -17.94 9.74 -3.83
N VAL A 266 -18.81 10.41 -4.59
CA VAL A 266 -18.59 10.73 -5.99
C VAL A 266 -17.34 11.62 -6.07
N ALA A 267 -16.18 11.02 -6.35
CA ALA A 267 -15.05 11.74 -6.94
C ALA A 267 -14.94 11.34 -8.41
N SER A 268 -15.72 12.04 -9.24
CA SER A 268 -15.56 12.06 -10.67
C SER A 268 -14.29 12.84 -11.01
N THR A 269 -13.18 12.15 -11.27
CA THR A 269 -12.18 12.59 -12.27
C THR A 269 -11.30 11.40 -12.66
N HIS A 270 -11.56 10.92 -13.88
CA HIS A 270 -10.66 10.12 -14.72
C HIS A 270 -10.25 8.72 -14.21
N GLY A 271 -11.23 7.82 -14.29
CA GLY A 271 -11.11 6.65 -15.17
C GLY A 271 -9.98 5.65 -14.92
N SER A 272 -9.98 4.99 -13.76
CA SER A 272 -9.72 3.53 -13.59
C SER A 272 -10.03 3.06 -12.15
N ARG A 273 -11.17 3.48 -11.58
CA ARG A 273 -11.64 3.01 -10.26
C ARG A 273 -12.76 1.98 -10.39
N GLU A 274 -12.46 0.79 -10.91
CA GLU A 274 -13.35 -0.37 -10.82
C GLU A 274 -12.56 -1.68 -10.72
N ARG A 275 -12.07 -2.01 -9.51
CA ARG A 275 -11.73 -3.40 -9.19
C ARG A 275 -12.07 -3.81 -7.76
N CYS A 276 -13.22 -3.34 -7.30
CA CYS A 276 -14.11 -4.02 -6.35
C CYS A 276 -15.53 -3.49 -6.62
N ARG A 277 -16.06 -3.74 -7.82
CA ARG A 277 -17.50 -3.59 -8.06
C ARG A 277 -18.15 -4.96 -7.93
N SER A 278 -19.08 -5.02 -7.00
CA SER A 278 -20.06 -6.08 -6.86
C SER A 278 -20.77 -6.32 -8.19
N SER A 279 -20.77 -7.58 -8.61
CA SER A 279 -21.81 -8.12 -9.47
C SER A 279 -23.13 -8.09 -8.67
N THR A 280 -23.83 -6.97 -8.65
CA THR A 280 -25.28 -6.96 -8.47
C THR A 280 -25.95 -7.30 -9.80
N ALA A 281 -25.94 -8.59 -10.14
CA ALA A 281 -26.90 -9.19 -11.06
C ALA A 281 -27.28 -10.54 -10.43
N GLY A 282 -28.55 -10.65 -10.03
CA GLY A 282 -29.02 -11.55 -8.99
C GLY A 282 -28.69 -13.03 -9.20
N LEU A 283 -28.10 -13.63 -8.17
CA LEU A 283 -28.29 -15.03 -7.79
C LEU A 283 -28.21 -15.09 -6.25
N GLY A 284 -29.13 -15.83 -5.64
CA GLY A 284 -29.39 -15.81 -4.20
C GLY A 284 -28.18 -16.16 -3.33
N TRP A 285 -28.10 -15.46 -2.21
CA TRP A 285 -27.12 -15.71 -1.15
C TRP A 285 -27.46 -17.02 -0.43
N ASN A 286 -26.59 -18.02 -0.57
CA ASN A 286 -26.44 -19.12 0.38
C ASN A 286 -25.01 -19.08 0.90
N ALA A 287 -24.76 -18.24 1.90
CA ALA A 287 -23.56 -18.34 2.72
C ALA A 287 -23.85 -19.35 3.84
N TYR A 288 -23.24 -20.53 3.74
CA TYR A 288 -23.26 -21.53 4.80
C TYR A 288 -22.24 -21.11 5.84
N TRP A 289 -22.70 -20.55 6.95
CA TRP A 289 -21.90 -20.36 8.16
C TRP A 289 -22.06 -21.63 9.01
N PRO A 290 -21.02 -22.42 9.26
CA PRO A 290 -21.08 -23.41 10.32
C PRO A 290 -20.95 -22.66 11.65
N ASP A 291 -21.97 -22.77 12.51
CA ASP A 291 -21.96 -22.25 13.87
C ASP A 291 -20.74 -22.79 14.64
N VAL A 292 -19.88 -21.88 15.13
CA VAL A 292 -18.89 -22.11 16.19
C VAL A 292 -18.89 -20.90 17.12
#